data_AF-A0A531NA46-F1
#
_entry.id   AF-A0A531NA46-F1
#
_cell.length_a   1.000
_cell.length_b   1.000
_cell.length_c   1.000
_cell.angle_alpha   90.00
_cell.angle_beta   90.00
_cell.angle_gamma   90.00
#
_symmetry.space_group_name_H-M   'P 1'
#
loop_
_entity.id
_entity.type
_entity.pdbx_description
1 polymer ?
#
loop_
_entity_poly.entity_id
_entity_poly.type
_entity_poly.pdbx_seq_one_letter_code
_entity_poly.pdbx_strand_id
1 'polypeptide(L)' 'MKVSLILASYDSGHYHGGMGQGPDALISGGLVDALTLAGHDVTVGDIGRVGDDQEREIATGFAVCNAVSGEVRI' A
#
# COMPACT_ATOMS: atom_id res chain seq x y z
N MET A 1 6.02 10.86 16.27
CA MET A 1 6.31 11.51 14.95
C MET A 1 5.12 11.28 14.02
N LYS A 2 4.89 12.13 13.02
CA LYS A 2 3.87 11.86 11.98
C LYS A 2 4.37 10.78 11.02
N VAL A 3 3.58 9.73 10.83
CA VAL A 3 3.89 8.58 9.97
C VAL A 3 2.71 8.33 9.04
N SER A 4 2.95 8.38 7.73
CA SER A 4 1.95 7.98 6.74
C SER A 4 2.29 6.60 6.20
N LEU A 5 1.37 5.66 6.33
CA LEU A 5 1.45 4.33 5.73
C LEU A 5 0.70 4.36 4.40
N ILE A 6 1.38 4.01 3.31
CA ILE A 6 0.78 3.91 1.98
C ILE A 6 0.72 2.42 1.62
N LEU A 7 -0.49 1.90 1.44
CA LEU A 7 -0.71 0.50 1.09
C LEU A 7 -0.63 0.34 -0.43
N ALA A 8 0.24 -0.57 -0.86
CA ALA A 8 0.41 -0.96 -2.26
C ALA A 8 0.26 -2.49 -2.36
N SER A 9 -0.98 -2.96 -2.33
CA SER A 9 -1.35 -4.37 -2.18
C SER A 9 -1.24 -5.16 -3.49
N TYR A 10 -0.03 -5.29 -4.03
CA TYR A 10 0.23 -5.94 -5.32
C TYR A 10 1.32 -7.01 -5.26
N ASP A 11 1.15 -8.08 -6.04
CA ASP A 11 2.17 -9.10 -6.33
C ASP A 11 2.17 -9.47 -7.81
N SER A 12 3.27 -9.19 -8.51
CA SER A 12 3.45 -9.41 -9.95
C SER A 12 2.22 -9.05 -10.82
N GLY A 13 1.58 -7.92 -10.53
CA GLY A 13 0.40 -7.41 -11.27
C GLY A 13 -0.96 -7.71 -10.63
N HIS A 14 -1.03 -8.64 -9.67
CA HIS A 14 -2.28 -9.05 -9.04
C HIS A 14 -2.57 -8.23 -7.78
N TYR A 15 -3.72 -7.56 -7.75
CA TYR A 15 -4.18 -6.84 -6.56
C TYR A 15 -4.66 -7.82 -5.49
N HIS A 16 -4.12 -7.71 -4.27
CA HIS A 16 -4.34 -8.66 -3.16
C HIS A 16 -4.02 -10.13 -3.48
N GLY A 17 -3.22 -10.40 -4.51
CA GLY A 17 -2.69 -11.73 -4.80
C GLY A 17 -1.35 -11.96 -4.10
N GLY A 18 -1.03 -13.19 -3.71
CA GLY A 18 0.29 -13.56 -3.18
C GLY A 18 0.80 -12.62 -2.08
N MET A 19 1.97 -12.00 -2.28
CA MET A 19 2.56 -11.01 -1.36
C MET A 19 1.79 -9.68 -1.28
N GLY A 20 0.88 -9.42 -2.22
CA GLY A 20 -0.05 -8.28 -2.20
C GLY A 20 -1.03 -8.33 -1.04
N GLN A 21 -1.19 -9.46 -0.35
CA GLN A 21 -1.95 -9.58 0.91
C GLN A 21 -1.16 -9.08 2.13
N GLY A 22 0.13 -8.80 1.98
CA GLY A 22 1.02 -8.36 3.07
C GLY A 22 0.52 -7.09 3.78
N PRO A 23 0.12 -6.02 3.06
CA PRO A 23 -0.44 -4.83 3.67
C PRO A 23 -1.66 -5.13 4.56
N ASP A 24 -2.62 -5.92 4.07
CA ASP A 24 -3.82 -6.30 4.83
C ASP A 24 -3.46 -7.09 6.11
N ALA A 25 -2.49 -8.00 6.01
CA ALA A 25 -2.00 -8.77 7.15
C ALA A 25 -1.32 -7.87 8.20
N LEU A 26 -0.57 -6.85 7.77
CA LEU A 26 0.07 -5.89 8.68
C LEU A 26 -0.96 -5.00 9.38
N ILE A 27 -1.96 -4.50 8.65
CA ILE A 27 -3.00 -3.64 9.21
C ILE A 27 -3.89 -4.43 10.17
N SER A 28 -4.41 -5.59 9.74
CA SER A 28 -5.21 -6.46 10.61
C SER A 28 -4.43 -7.03 11.79
N GLY A 29 -3.09 -7.15 11.64
CA GLY A 29 -2.17 -7.54 12.71
C GLY A 29 -1.89 -6.46 13.75
N GLY A 30 -2.48 -5.26 13.63
CA GLY A 30 -2.38 -4.21 14.65
C GLY A 30 -1.16 -3.30 14.50
N LEU A 31 -0.57 -3.19 13.31
CA LEU A 31 0.57 -2.29 13.07
C LEU A 31 0.24 -0.83 13.47
N VAL A 32 -0.94 -0.34 13.13
CA VAL A 32 -1.38 1.02 13.46
C VAL A 32 -1.46 1.22 14.97
N ASP A 33 -2.04 0.26 15.68
CA ASP A 33 -2.16 0.31 17.14
C ASP A 33 -0.78 0.28 17.81
N ALA A 34 0.12 -0.59 17.33
CA ALA A 34 1.48 -0.69 17.85
C ALA A 34 2.28 0.60 17.66
N LEU A 35 2.19 1.23 16.48
CA LEU A 35 2.84 2.51 16.20
C LEU A 35 2.24 3.66 17.03
N THR A 36 0.92 3.67 17.17
CA THR A 36 0.22 4.67 17.99
C THR A 36 0.63 4.55 19.47
N LEU A 37 0.70 3.32 20.00
CA LEU A 37 1.18 3.05 21.36
C LEU A 37 2.64 3.49 21.58
N ALA A 38 3.46 3.41 20.54
CA ALA A 38 4.83 3.91 20.55
C ALA A 38 4.95 5.45 20.43
N GLY A 39 3.83 6.18 20.37
CA GLY A 39 3.81 7.66 20.34
C GLY A 39 3.91 8.26 18.93
N HIS A 40 3.58 7.49 17.89
CA HIS A 40 3.44 8.00 16.53
C HIS A 40 2.01 8.50 16.25
N ASP A 41 1.90 9.52 15.41
CA ASP A 41 0.64 9.99 14.83
C ASP A 41 0.54 9.37 13.43
N VAL A 42 -0.34 8.38 13.27
CA VAL A 42 -0.32 7.47 12.12
C VAL A 42 -1.55 7.71 11.24
N THR A 43 -1.33 7.87 9.94
CA THR A 43 -2.38 7.83 8.91
C THR A 43 -2.14 6.66 7.98
N VAL A 44 -3.23 6.12 7.43
CA VAL A 44 -3.19 5.02 6.46
C VAL A 44 -3.93 5.46 5.20
N GLY A 45 -3.27 5.34 4.05
CA GLY A 45 -3.85 5.55 2.73
C GLY A 45 -3.64 4.32 1.85
N ASP A 46 -4.63 3.97 1.04
CA ASP A 46 -4.55 2.89 0.06
C ASP A 46 -4.55 3.50 -1.35
N ILE A 47 -3.60 3.10 -2.20
CA ILE A 47 -3.57 3.51 -3.60
C ILE A 47 -4.71 2.89 -4.42
N GLY A 48 -5.40 1.90 -3.85
CA GLY A 48 -6.50 1.17 -4.46
C GLY A 48 -6.04 0.31 -5.64
N ARG A 49 -7.02 -0.14 -6.44
CA ARG A 49 -6.75 -0.87 -7.67
C ARG A 49 -6.39 0.12 -8.80
N VAL A 50 -5.16 0.01 -9.30
CA VAL A 50 -4.60 0.72 -10.45
C VAL A 50 -4.09 -0.25 -11.53
N GLY A 51 -3.83 0.28 -12.72
CA GLY A 51 -3.41 -0.52 -13.88
C GLY A 51 -4.59 -0.91 -14.77
N ASP A 52 -4.33 -1.81 -15.72
CA ASP A 52 -5.34 -2.35 -16.62
C ASP A 52 -5.89 -3.70 -16.14
N ASP A 53 -7.01 -4.13 -16.70
CA ASP A 53 -7.65 -5.41 -16.35
C ASP A 53 -6.85 -6.65 -16.76
N GLN A 54 -5.78 -6.48 -17.56
CA GLN A 54 -4.94 -7.60 -17.99
C GLN A 54 -3.86 -7.95 -16.95
N GLU A 55 -3.72 -7.16 -15.88
CA GLU A 55 -2.85 -7.46 -14.72
C GLU A 55 -1.40 -7.75 -15.14
N ARG A 56 -0.96 -7.12 -16.23
CA ARG A 56 0.41 -7.29 -16.73
C ARG A 56 1.40 -6.72 -15.74
N GLU A 57 2.33 -7.54 -15.30
CA GLU A 57 3.31 -7.20 -14.27
C GLU A 57 4.01 -5.84 -14.53
N ILE A 58 4.58 -5.64 -15.71
CA ILE A 58 5.32 -4.40 -16.03
C ILE A 58 4.40 -3.17 -16.07
N ALA A 59 3.26 -3.27 -16.76
CA ALA A 59 2.32 -2.14 -16.86
C ALA A 59 1.73 -1.77 -15.50
N THR A 60 1.40 -2.77 -14.69
CA THR A 60 0.89 -2.61 -13.33
C THR A 60 1.96 -2.01 -12.42
N GLY A 61 3.22 -2.46 -12.54
CA GLY A 61 4.34 -1.89 -11.78
C GLY A 61 4.49 -0.37 -12.01
N PHE A 62 4.39 0.09 -13.26
CA PHE A 62 4.38 1.53 -13.55
C PHE A 62 3.16 2.25 -12.98
N ALA A 63 1.98 1.64 -13.05
CA ALA A 63 0.76 2.21 -12.48
C ALA A 63 0.85 2.36 -10.94
N VAL A 64 1.36 1.34 -10.24
CA VAL A 64 1.60 1.36 -8.79
C VAL A 64 2.61 2.44 -8.42
N CYS A 65 3.76 2.52 -9.11
CA CYS A 65 4.76 3.56 -8.86
C CYS A 65 4.18 4.98 -9.00
N ASN A 66 3.39 5.22 -10.07
CA ASN A 66 2.74 6.50 -10.28
C ASN A 66 1.73 6.83 -9.16
N ALA A 67 0.90 5.87 -8.76
CA ALA A 67 -0.07 6.06 -7.69
C ALA A 67 0.60 6.38 -6.35
N VAL A 68 1.62 5.60 -5.96
CA VAL A 68 2.41 5.84 -4.74
C VAL A 68 3.08 7.21 -4.79
N SER A 69 3.66 7.61 -5.92
CA SER A 69 4.28 8.94 -6.06
C SER A 69 3.27 10.09 -5.90
N GLY A 70 2.00 9.86 -6.21
CA GLY A 70 0.92 10.81 -6.02
C GLY A 70 0.64 11.09 -4.54
N GLU A 71 0.73 10.05 -3.71
CA GLU A 71 0.53 10.13 -2.25
C GLU A 71 1.69 10.81 -1.51
N VAL A 72 2.88 10.85 -2.10
CA VAL A 72 4.12 11.37 -1.46
C VAL A 72 4.40 12.84 -1.84
N ARG A 73 3.41 13.60 -2.32
CA ARG A 73 3.62 15.00 -2.69
C ARG A 73 3.82 15.88 -1.45
N ILE A 74 5.05 16.41 -1.32
CA ILE A 74 5.54 17.35 -0.29
C ILE A 74 5.00 18.76 -0.57
#